data_AF-A0A256ZTD4-F1
#
_entry.id   AF-A0A256ZTD4-F1
#
_cell.length_a   1.000
_cell.length_b   1.000
_cell.length_c   1.000
_cell.angle_alpha   90.00
_cell.angle_beta   90.00
_cell.angle_gamma   90.00
#
_symmetry.space_group_name_H-M   'P 1'
#
loop_
_entity.id
_entity.type
_entity.pdbx_description
1 polymer ?
#
loop_
_entity_poly.entity_id
_entity_poly.type
_entity_poly.pdbx_seq_one_letter_code
_entity_poly.pdbx_strand_id
1 'polypeptide(L)'
;MTEQKALNIYRYLQISMRKQINLKLPDNLFRAAKSYAENHGFRNIQELVAESIREKVIEKNVFDETFSEREIELVDNLIEKSITKGKIRSEKELMKVLE
;
A
#
# COMPACT_ATOMS: atom_id res chain seq x y z
N MET A 1 25.41 -27.34 28.98
CA MET A 1 24.15 -27.55 28.22
C MET A 1 23.84 -26.26 27.51
N THR A 2 24.08 -26.20 26.21
CA THR A 2 23.99 -24.97 25.41
C THR A 2 22.60 -24.92 24.79
N GLU A 3 21.77 -23.97 25.21
CA GLU A 3 20.45 -23.75 24.61
C GLU A 3 20.63 -23.29 23.16
N GLN A 4 20.25 -24.16 22.23
CA GLN A 4 20.10 -23.82 20.83
C GLN A 4 18.91 -22.85 20.73
N LYS A 5 19.19 -21.54 20.59
CA LYS A 5 18.16 -20.54 20.25
C LYS A 5 17.50 -20.98 18.93
N ALA A 6 16.28 -21.48 19.03
CA ALA A 6 15.44 -21.75 17.87
C ALA A 6 15.25 -20.42 17.12
N LEU A 7 15.74 -20.36 15.88
CA LEU A 7 15.44 -19.24 14.98
C LEU A 7 13.92 -19.17 14.80
N ASN A 8 13.34 -18.02 15.11
CA ASN A 8 11.91 -17.76 14.91
C ASN A 8 11.66 -17.58 13.40
N ILE A 9 11.41 -18.69 12.72
CA ILE A 9 11.24 -18.79 11.25
C ILE A 9 10.11 -17.86 10.75
N TYR A 10 9.13 -17.53 11.60
CA TYR A 10 8.02 -16.63 11.25
C TYR A 10 8.46 -15.19 10.95
N ARG A 11 9.63 -14.75 11.43
CA ARG A 11 10.15 -13.40 11.15
C ARG A 11 10.66 -13.24 9.71
N TYR A 12 11.03 -14.34 9.06
CA TYR A 12 11.58 -14.36 7.70
C TYR A 12 10.59 -14.83 6.63
N LEU A 13 9.47 -15.43 7.06
CA LEU A 13 8.37 -15.84 6.19
C LEU A 13 7.29 -14.76 6.09
N GLN A 14 7.68 -13.51 5.85
CA GLN A 14 6.77 -12.57 5.19
C GLN A 14 6.69 -12.95 3.70
N ILE A 15 6.36 -14.22 3.42
CA ILE A 15 5.82 -14.63 2.13
C ILE A 15 4.51 -13.85 2.04
N SER A 16 4.51 -12.80 1.21
CA SER A 16 3.28 -12.07 0.91
C SER A 16 2.34 -13.08 0.24
N MET A 17 1.48 -13.71 1.04
CA MET A 17 0.40 -14.59 0.60
C MET A 17 -0.63 -13.75 -0.15
N ARG A 18 -0.27 -13.28 -1.35
CA ARG A 18 -1.18 -12.57 -2.23
C ARG A 18 -2.05 -13.61 -2.91
N LYS A 19 -3.37 -13.40 -2.87
CA LYS A 19 -4.31 -14.21 -3.65
C LYS A 19 -4.01 -13.96 -5.13
N GLN A 20 -3.71 -15.02 -5.88
CA GLN A 20 -3.47 -14.93 -7.32
C GLN A 20 -4.80 -15.01 -8.08
N ILE A 21 -4.99 -14.10 -9.03
CA ILE A 21 -6.11 -14.13 -9.98
C ILE A 21 -5.55 -14.57 -11.33
N ASN A 22 -6.07 -15.65 -11.90
CA ASN A 22 -5.74 -16.10 -13.24
C ASN A 22 -6.82 -15.65 -14.21
N LEU A 23 -6.47 -14.78 -15.15
CA LEU A 23 -7.39 -14.23 -16.14
C LEU A 23 -6.91 -14.57 -17.55
N LYS A 24 -7.84 -14.98 -18.42
CA LYS A 24 -7.59 -15.12 -19.86
C LYS A 24 -8.11 -13.88 -20.57
N LEU A 25 -7.25 -13.25 -21.36
CA LEU A 25 -7.57 -12.08 -22.16
C LEU A 25 -7.56 -12.45 -23.64
N PRO A 26 -8.49 -11.92 -24.46
CA PRO A 26 -8.36 -11.94 -25.91
C PRO A 26 -7.05 -11.29 -26.37
N ASP A 27 -6.43 -11.80 -27.44
CA ASP A 27 -5.11 -11.34 -27.90
C ASP A 27 -5.05 -9.85 -28.22
N ASN A 28 -6.13 -9.30 -28.80
CA ASN A 28 -6.25 -7.88 -29.11
C ASN A 28 -6.24 -7.03 -27.83
N LEU A 29 -6.99 -7.45 -26.81
CA LEU A 29 -7.04 -6.77 -25.52
C LEU A 29 -5.70 -6.87 -24.79
N PHE A 30 -5.05 -8.04 -24.82
CA PHE A 30 -3.73 -8.21 -24.23
C PHE A 30 -2.69 -7.27 -24.85
N ARG A 31 -2.67 -7.15 -26.19
CA ARG A 31 -1.76 -6.22 -26.89
C ARG A 31 -2.04 -4.77 -26.55
N ALA A 32 -3.32 -4.37 -26.52
CA ALA A 32 -3.71 -3.02 -26.16
C ALA A 32 -3.31 -2.69 -24.71
N ALA A 33 -3.60 -3.59 -23.77
CA ALA A 33 -3.24 -3.44 -22.35
C ALA A 33 -1.72 -3.38 -22.16
N LYS A 34 -0.95 -4.17 -22.91
CA LYS A 34 0.52 -4.12 -22.89
C LYS A 34 1.04 -2.75 -23.32
N SER A 35 0.58 -2.26 -24.48
CA SER A 35 1.00 -0.96 -24.99
C SER A 35 0.59 0.17 -24.05
N TYR A 36 -0.60 0.09 -23.46
CA TYR A 36 -1.06 1.06 -22.47
C TYR A 36 -0.14 1.07 -21.23
N ALA A 37 0.19 -0.11 -20.69
CA ALA A 37 1.05 -0.24 -19.52
C ALA A 37 2.43 0.41 -19.75
N GLU A 38 3.06 0.11 -20.89
CA GLU A 38 4.36 0.66 -21.27
C GLU A 38 4.34 2.19 -21.41
N ASN A 39 3.28 2.74 -21.99
CA ASN A 39 3.16 4.17 -22.26
C ASN A 39 2.75 5.01 -21.03
N HIS A 40 2.15 4.39 -20.01
CA HIS A 40 1.61 5.10 -18.84
C HIS A 40 2.37 4.79 -17.54
N GLY A 41 3.59 4.25 -17.65
CA GLY A 41 4.50 4.08 -16.50
C GLY A 41 4.21 2.86 -15.61
N PHE A 42 3.41 1.90 -16.08
CA PHE A 42 3.20 0.64 -15.37
C PHE A 42 4.36 -0.32 -15.65
N ARG A 43 4.80 -1.06 -14.63
CA ARG A 43 5.91 -2.03 -14.76
C ARG A 43 5.52 -3.25 -15.58
N ASN A 44 4.24 -3.64 -15.54
CA ASN A 44 3.69 -4.75 -16.29
C ASN A 44 2.16 -4.69 -16.35
N ILE A 45 1.57 -5.61 -17.10
CA ILE A 45 0.11 -5.74 -17.26
C ILE A 45 -0.57 -6.12 -15.94
N GLN A 46 0.08 -6.88 -15.05
CA GLN A 46 -0.53 -7.24 -13.76
C GLN A 46 -0.72 -6.03 -12.85
N GLU A 47 0.23 -5.09 -12.86
CA GLU A 47 0.12 -3.82 -12.14
C GLU A 47 -1.03 -2.98 -12.71
N LEU A 48 -1.11 -2.86 -14.03
CA LEU A 48 -2.23 -2.18 -14.69
C LEU A 48 -3.58 -2.80 -14.28
N VAL A 49 -3.70 -4.13 -14.33
CA VAL A 49 -4.94 -4.83 -13.94
C VAL A 49 -5.28 -4.59 -12.47
N ALA A 50 -4.29 -4.61 -11.58
CA ALA A 50 -4.50 -4.35 -10.16
C ALA A 50 -4.99 -2.92 -9.90
N GLU A 51 -4.38 -1.91 -10.54
CA GLU A 51 -4.83 -0.52 -10.43
C GLU A 51 -6.24 -0.32 -11.00
N SER A 52 -6.54 -0.89 -12.18
CA SER A 52 -7.87 -0.79 -12.77
C SER A 52 -8.96 -1.46 -11.92
N ILE A 53 -8.65 -2.60 -11.29
CA ILE A 53 -9.57 -3.23 -10.33
C ILE A 53 -9.71 -2.36 -9.09
N ARG A 54 -8.60 -1.83 -8.55
CA ARG A 54 -8.62 -0.96 -7.37
C ARG A 54 -9.49 0.25 -7.60
N GLU A 55 -9.26 1.00 -8.67
CA GLU A 55 -10.06 2.17 -9.05
C GLU A 55 -11.55 1.79 -9.07
N LYS A 56 -11.90 0.68 -9.74
CA LYS A 56 -13.30 0.28 -9.90
C LYS A 56 -13.97 -0.20 -8.61
N VAL A 57 -13.21 -0.81 -7.71
CA VAL A 57 -13.70 -1.36 -6.44
C VAL A 57 -13.74 -0.27 -5.36
N ILE A 58 -12.71 0.57 -5.26
CA ILE A 58 -12.59 1.65 -4.26
C ILE A 58 -13.55 2.79 -4.56
N GLU A 59 -13.73 3.21 -5.82
CA GLU A 59 -14.75 4.23 -6.16
C GLU A 59 -16.17 3.80 -5.72
N LYS A 60 -16.41 2.50 -5.57
CA LYS A 60 -17.71 1.94 -5.21
C LYS A 60 -17.81 1.43 -3.78
N ASN A 61 -16.70 1.31 -3.05
CA ASN A 61 -16.67 0.84 -1.68
C ASN A 61 -16.41 2.02 -0.73
N VAL A 62 -17.30 2.18 0.24
CA VAL A 62 -17.12 3.10 1.39
C VAL A 62 -15.99 2.61 2.33
N PHE A 63 -15.43 1.43 2.07
CA PHE A 63 -14.25 0.92 2.75
C PHE A 63 -13.00 1.49 2.09
N ASP A 64 -12.60 2.63 2.62
CA ASP A 64 -11.30 3.25 2.39
C ASP A 64 -10.19 2.31 2.91
N GLU A 65 -9.40 1.74 2.00
CA GLU A 65 -8.20 0.95 2.35
C GLU A 65 -6.97 1.85 2.61
N THR A 66 -7.09 3.18 2.62
CA THR A 66 -5.92 4.06 2.80
C THR A 66 -5.27 3.89 4.17
N PHE A 67 -6.06 3.79 5.25
CA PHE A 67 -5.56 3.51 6.60
C PHE A 67 -6.62 2.79 7.44
N SER A 68 -6.24 1.73 8.15
CA SER A 68 -7.08 1.15 9.21
C SER A 68 -7.25 2.15 10.36
N GLU A 69 -8.33 2.05 11.15
CA GLU A 69 -8.55 2.89 12.34
C GLU A 69 -7.32 2.93 13.26
N ARG A 70 -6.61 1.81 13.36
CA ARG A 70 -5.38 1.70 14.14
C ARG A 70 -4.21 2.48 13.55
N GLU A 71 -4.11 2.55 12.23
CA GLU A 71 -3.08 3.34 11.54
C GLU A 71 -3.37 4.84 11.66
N ILE A 72 -4.65 5.23 11.56
CA ILE A 72 -5.10 6.60 11.82
C ILE A 72 -4.75 6.99 13.26
N GLU A 73 -5.09 6.16 14.23
CA GLU A 73 -4.78 6.38 15.64
C GLU A 73 -3.26 6.47 15.89
N LEU A 74 -2.45 5.68 15.20
CA LEU A 74 -0.99 5.75 15.29
C LEU A 74 -0.44 7.07 14.73
N VAL A 75 -1.00 7.56 13.62
CA VAL A 75 -0.64 8.86 13.03
C VAL A 75 -1.00 9.99 13.98
N ASP A 76 -2.21 9.99 14.55
CA ASP A 76 -2.66 11.00 15.51
C ASP A 76 -1.76 11.04 16.76
N ASN A 77 -1.48 9.86 17.34
CA ASN A 77 -0.58 9.73 18.49
C ASN A 77 0.85 10.22 18.18
N LEU A 78 1.33 10.02 16.94
CA LEU A 78 2.66 10.46 16.53
C LEU A 78 2.70 11.99 16.38
N ILE A 79 1.66 12.59 15.82
CA ILE A 79 1.51 14.04 15.69
C ILE A 79 1.45 14.67 17.09
N GLU A 80 0.60 14.15 17.97
CA GLU A 80 0.44 14.65 19.34
C GLU A 80 1.78 14.61 20.10
N LYS A 81 2.49 13.48 20.06
CA LYS A 81 3.82 13.33 20.67
C LYS A 81 4.87 14.26 20.07
N SER A 82 4.73 14.59 18.79
CA SER A 82 5.65 15.51 18.11
C SER A 82 5.41 16.97 18.50
N ILE A 83 4.14 17.34 18.74
CA ILE A 83 3.75 18.64 19.29
C ILE A 83 4.21 18.76 20.75
N THR A 84 3.95 17.76 21.60
CA THR A 84 4.38 17.80 23.02
C THR A 84 5.90 17.85 23.17
N LYS A 85 6.65 17.21 22.27
CA LYS A 85 8.12 17.27 22.24
C LYS A 85 8.68 18.53 21.58
N GLY A 86 7.82 19.46 21.14
CA GLY A 86 8.21 20.72 20.51
C GLY A 86 8.89 20.57 19.14
N LYS A 87 8.73 19.42 18.48
CA LYS A 87 9.31 19.15 17.15
C LYS A 87 8.46 19.74 16.02
N ILE A 88 7.16 19.87 16.24
CA ILE A 88 6.21 20.57 15.38
C ILE A 88 5.55 21.63 16.26
N ARG A 89 5.68 22.93 15.95
CA ARG A 89 5.18 23.97 16.85
C ARG A 89 3.69 24.25 16.71
N SER A 90 3.11 23.98 15.54
CA SER A 90 1.67 24.17 15.28
C SER A 90 1.18 23.41 14.04
N GLU A 91 -0.13 23.17 13.96
CA GLU A 91 -0.83 22.62 12.79
C GLU A 91 -0.54 23.42 11.50
N LYS A 92 -0.43 24.75 11.61
CA LYS A 92 -0.06 25.62 10.47
C LYS A 92 1.35 25.36 9.93
N GLU A 93 2.31 25.03 10.80
CA GLU A 93 3.66 24.65 10.36
C GLU A 93 3.67 23.27 9.71
N LEU A 94 2.88 22.32 10.23
CA LEU A 94 2.75 20.98 9.67
C LEU A 94 2.23 21.03 8.23
N MET A 95 1.14 21.77 8.00
CA MET A 95 0.56 21.91 6.65
C MET A 95 1.54 22.55 5.66
N LYS A 96 2.36 23.51 6.11
CA LYS A 96 3.36 24.17 5.27
C LYS A 96 4.52 23.26 4.84
N VAL A 97 4.80 22.19 5.58
CA VAL A 97 5.84 21.20 5.23
C VAL A 97 5.30 20.11 4.31
N LEU A 98 3.98 19.90 4.31
CA LEU A 98 3.31 18.87 3.53
C LEU A 98 2.84 19.34 2.15
N GLU A 99 2.80 20.66 1.91
CA GLU A 99 2.66 21.30 0.58
C GLU A 99 3.99 21.29 -0.21
#